data_AF-A0A532FGF7-F1
#
_entry.id   AF-A0A532FGF7-F1
#
_cell.length_a   1.000
_cell.length_b   1.000
_cell.length_c   1.000
_cell.angle_alpha   90.00
_cell.angle_beta   90.00
_cell.angle_gamma   90.00
#
_symmetry.space_group_name_H-M   'P 1'
#
loop_
_entity.id
_entity.type
_entity.pdbx_description
1 polymer ?
#
loop_
_entity_poly.entity_id
_entity_poly.type
_entity_poly.pdbx_seq_one_letter_code
_entity_poly.pdbx_strand_id
1 'polypeptide(L)'
;MSRVWSHRPQFLHLGLFITAYVLGCGFAQSLAIIPGTGISIWPPSGLFIATLVFASRYSWPWWVLGACLAELFSNFLWFHTPLPAAFLIFAGNALEAVAGAWLVNQTCKRPVRLETLRDVLAFVVLAAGIAPVASATVGSAALAWFGIQSQTFATAWPLWWIGDATGVLIVAPLALVVFQNWRGKAQLSAARWMEACVLGLIFLGIAALSLSGYLPFAYIIMPPLLWAAVRFEFRGAAVALT
;
A
#
# COMPACT_ATOMS: atom_id res chain seq x y z
N MET A 1 7.43 26.95 -15.37
CA MET A 1 6.21 26.11 -15.27
C MET A 1 6.27 24.98 -16.29
N SER A 2 6.84 23.83 -15.93
CA SER A 2 6.77 22.64 -16.77
C SER A 2 5.33 22.13 -16.78
N ARG A 3 4.66 22.17 -17.95
CA ARG A 3 3.27 21.71 -18.11
C ARG A 3 3.17 20.26 -17.63
N VAL A 4 2.24 19.97 -16.71
CA VAL A 4 1.89 18.60 -16.24
C VAL A 4 1.71 17.61 -17.40
N TRP A 5 1.30 18.11 -18.56
CA TRP A 5 1.14 17.38 -19.83
C TRP A 5 2.43 16.83 -20.43
N SER A 6 3.60 17.44 -20.20
CA SER A 6 4.87 16.95 -20.73
C SER A 6 5.41 15.73 -19.98
N HIS A 7 4.87 15.43 -18.78
CA HIS A 7 5.27 14.31 -17.94
C HIS A 7 4.19 13.23 -17.83
N ARG A 8 3.32 13.14 -18.86
CA ARG A 8 2.26 12.14 -18.90
C ARG A 8 2.86 10.71 -18.81
N PRO A 9 2.34 9.84 -17.92
CA PRO A 9 2.72 8.45 -17.94
C PRO A 9 2.25 7.79 -19.24
N GLN A 10 2.88 6.68 -19.63
CA GLN A 10 2.36 5.88 -20.73
C GLN A 10 0.95 5.37 -20.35
N PHE A 11 0.00 5.49 -21.28
CA PHE A 11 -1.39 5.09 -21.05
C PHE A 11 -1.52 3.63 -20.59
N LEU A 12 -0.64 2.75 -21.09
CA LEU A 12 -0.59 1.36 -20.65
C LEU A 12 -0.32 1.23 -19.14
N HIS A 13 0.68 1.96 -18.60
CA HIS A 13 0.98 1.90 -17.17
C HIS A 13 -0.16 2.48 -16.31
N LEU A 14 -0.83 3.53 -16.80
CA LEU A 14 -1.99 4.10 -16.13
C LEU A 14 -3.16 3.11 -16.11
N GLY A 15 -3.43 2.45 -17.24
CA GLY A 15 -4.45 1.41 -17.34
C GLY A 15 -4.17 0.21 -16.44
N LEU A 16 -2.92 -0.24 -16.35
CA LEU A 16 -2.52 -1.32 -15.46
C LEU A 16 -2.64 -0.93 -13.98
N PHE A 17 -2.25 0.29 -13.63
CA PHE A 17 -2.44 0.81 -12.28
C PHE A 17 -3.92 0.83 -11.90
N ILE A 18 -4.78 1.40 -12.75
CA ILE A 18 -6.24 1.43 -12.52
C ILE A 18 -6.79 0.01 -12.35
N THR A 19 -6.40 -0.90 -13.25
CA THR A 19 -6.85 -2.30 -13.19
C THR A 19 -6.42 -2.98 -11.90
N ALA A 20 -5.14 -2.89 -11.53
CA ALA A 20 -4.61 -3.46 -10.31
C ALA A 20 -5.24 -2.85 -9.05
N TYR A 21 -5.54 -1.55 -9.08
CA TYR A 21 -6.22 -0.84 -8.01
C TYR A 21 -7.65 -1.39 -7.82
N VAL A 22 -8.44 -1.48 -8.90
CA VAL A 22 -9.82 -1.98 -8.86
C VAL A 22 -9.87 -3.45 -8.40
N LEU A 23 -8.92 -4.28 -8.85
CA LEU A 23 -8.80 -5.67 -8.39
C LEU A 23 -8.41 -5.74 -6.91
N GLY A 24 -7.53 -4.84 -6.44
CA GLY A 24 -7.16 -4.70 -5.04
C GLY A 24 -8.36 -4.33 -4.15
N CYS A 25 -9.22 -3.41 -4.62
CA CYS A 25 -10.47 -3.07 -3.96
C CYS A 25 -11.42 -4.28 -3.89
N GLY A 26 -11.59 -5.01 -4.99
CA GLY A 26 -12.43 -6.22 -5.03
C GLY A 26 -11.91 -7.33 -4.10
N PHE A 27 -10.59 -7.51 -4.04
CA PHE A 27 -9.95 -8.44 -3.09
C PHE A 27 -10.22 -8.04 -1.65
N ALA A 28 -10.02 -6.76 -1.28
CA ALA A 28 -10.32 -6.27 0.05
C ALA A 28 -11.80 -6.45 0.41
N GLN A 29 -12.72 -6.14 -0.51
CA GLN A 29 -14.14 -6.36 -0.31
C GLN A 29 -14.48 -7.85 -0.09
N SER A 30 -13.84 -8.77 -0.82
CA SER A 30 -14.04 -10.21 -0.63
C SER A 30 -13.63 -10.70 0.77
N LEU A 31 -12.59 -10.10 1.36
CA LEU A 31 -12.16 -10.40 2.73
C LEU A 31 -13.13 -9.84 3.77
N ALA A 32 -13.71 -8.66 3.50
CA ALA A 32 -14.68 -8.01 4.38
C ALA A 32 -16.02 -8.75 4.47
N ILE A 33 -16.36 -9.59 3.49
CA ILE A 33 -17.59 -10.40 3.47
C ILE A 33 -17.54 -11.55 4.49
N ILE A 34 -16.35 -11.98 4.95
CA ILE A 34 -16.24 -13.06 5.94
C ILE A 34 -16.67 -12.54 7.32
N PRO A 35 -17.82 -12.96 7.87
CA PRO A 35 -18.33 -12.41 9.12
C PRO A 35 -17.37 -12.71 10.27
N GLY A 36 -17.00 -11.68 11.05
CA GLY A 36 -16.20 -11.83 12.27
C GLY A 36 -14.69 -11.61 12.13
N THR A 37 -14.16 -11.35 10.93
CA THR A 37 -12.71 -11.13 10.74
C THR A 37 -12.27 -9.70 11.05
N GLY A 38 -13.17 -8.71 10.95
CA GLY A 38 -12.96 -7.31 11.36
C GLY A 38 -11.80 -6.56 10.68
N ILE A 39 -10.96 -7.24 9.89
CA ILE A 39 -9.66 -6.73 9.43
C ILE A 39 -9.54 -7.04 7.95
N SER A 40 -9.61 -5.97 7.15
CA SER A 40 -9.36 -6.00 5.73
C SER A 40 -7.98 -5.42 5.46
N ILE A 41 -7.09 -6.19 4.84
CA ILE A 41 -5.91 -5.61 4.19
C ILE A 41 -6.44 -4.69 3.08
N TRP A 42 -5.86 -3.50 2.90
CA TRP A 42 -6.21 -2.58 1.82
C TRP A 42 -5.08 -2.47 0.78
N PRO A 43 -4.97 -3.42 -0.17
CA PRO A 43 -3.96 -3.39 -1.22
C PRO A 43 -3.82 -2.07 -1.99
N PRO A 44 -4.91 -1.33 -2.29
CA PRO A 44 -4.81 -0.11 -3.07
C PRO A 44 -3.93 0.97 -2.44
N SER A 45 -3.90 1.11 -1.11
CA SER A 45 -3.03 2.10 -0.44
C SER A 45 -1.55 1.82 -0.75
N GLY A 46 -1.11 0.57 -0.58
CA GLY A 46 0.28 0.19 -0.86
C GLY A 46 0.66 0.33 -2.33
N LEU A 47 -0.23 -0.05 -3.25
CA LEU A 47 -0.02 0.16 -4.68
C LEU A 47 0.13 1.66 -5.00
N PHE A 48 -0.75 2.50 -4.44
CA PHE A 48 -0.78 3.92 -4.73
C PHE A 48 0.47 4.64 -4.20
N ILE A 49 0.87 4.38 -2.95
CA ILE A 49 2.12 4.90 -2.38
C ILE A 49 3.31 4.44 -3.22
N ALA A 50 3.42 3.15 -3.55
CA ALA A 50 4.53 2.65 -4.35
C ALA A 50 4.61 3.32 -5.72
N THR A 51 3.46 3.51 -6.39
CA THR A 51 3.39 4.21 -7.67
C THR A 51 3.88 5.64 -7.54
N LEU A 52 3.46 6.40 -6.52
CA LEU A 52 3.89 7.79 -6.32
C LEU A 52 5.35 7.91 -5.85
N VAL A 53 5.84 6.95 -5.07
CA VAL A 53 7.25 6.84 -4.69
C VAL A 53 8.13 6.64 -5.93
N PHE A 54 7.72 5.75 -6.82
CA PHE A 54 8.45 5.43 -8.05
C PHE A 54 8.33 6.51 -9.13
N ALA A 55 7.16 7.13 -9.24
CA ALA A 55 6.86 8.11 -10.27
C ALA A 55 7.53 9.46 -10.02
N SER A 56 7.77 10.21 -11.09
CA SER A 56 8.22 11.60 -10.98
C SER A 56 7.11 12.46 -10.35
N ARG A 57 7.49 13.41 -9.48
CA ARG A 57 6.53 14.32 -8.82
C ARG A 57 5.66 15.09 -9.83
N TYR A 58 6.21 15.42 -10.99
CA TYR A 58 5.47 16.08 -12.07
C TYR A 58 4.34 15.23 -12.68
N SER A 59 4.41 13.91 -12.53
CA SER A 59 3.40 12.97 -13.03
C SER A 59 2.34 12.58 -11.97
N TRP A 60 2.49 13.02 -10.72
CA TRP A 60 1.57 12.67 -9.63
C TRP A 60 0.10 13.02 -9.93
N PRO A 61 -0.24 14.18 -10.52
CA PRO A 61 -1.63 14.49 -10.84
C PRO A 61 -2.31 13.44 -11.73
N TRP A 62 -1.56 12.83 -12.66
CA TRP A 62 -2.09 11.78 -13.54
C TRP A 62 -2.44 10.50 -12.77
N TRP A 63 -1.58 10.10 -11.83
CA TRP A 63 -1.82 8.93 -10.99
C TRP A 63 -2.94 9.16 -9.98
N VAL A 64 -3.03 10.36 -9.41
CA VAL A 64 -4.13 10.75 -8.51
C VAL A 64 -5.46 10.75 -9.25
N LEU A 65 -5.52 11.28 -10.47
CA LEU A 65 -6.72 11.22 -11.31
C LEU A 65 -7.06 9.77 -11.69
N GLY A 66 -6.07 8.95 -12.03
CA GLY A 66 -6.28 7.53 -12.29
C GLY A 66 -6.84 6.79 -11.07
N ALA A 67 -6.30 7.06 -9.88
CA ALA A 67 -6.79 6.49 -8.63
C ALA A 67 -8.23 6.95 -8.31
N CYS A 68 -8.56 8.21 -8.58
CA CYS A 68 -9.94 8.72 -8.45
C CYS A 68 -10.91 7.92 -9.33
N LEU A 69 -10.56 7.71 -10.61
CA LEU A 69 -11.37 6.92 -11.53
C LEU A 69 -11.49 5.47 -11.05
N ALA A 70 -10.39 4.87 -10.58
CA ALA A 70 -10.37 3.51 -10.05
C ALA A 70 -11.24 3.37 -8.79
N GLU A 71 -11.17 4.32 -7.86
CA GLU A 71 -11.99 4.37 -6.64
C GLU A 71 -13.47 4.52 -6.96
N LEU A 72 -13.85 5.47 -7.81
CA LEU A 72 -15.25 5.66 -8.18
C LEU A 72 -15.83 4.46 -8.92
N PHE A 73 -15.04 3.83 -9.79
CA PHE A 73 -15.43 2.61 -10.47
C PHE A 73 -15.54 1.42 -9.50
N SER A 74 -14.60 1.29 -8.56
CA SER A 74 -14.65 0.29 -7.49
C SER A 74 -15.85 0.50 -6.58
N ASN A 75 -16.19 1.75 -6.27
CA ASN A 75 -17.39 2.09 -5.52
C ASN A 75 -18.66 1.68 -6.26
N PHE A 76 -18.73 1.90 -7.57
CA PHE A 76 -19.85 1.44 -8.39
C PHE A 76 -19.97 -0.09 -8.43
N LEU A 77 -18.84 -0.82 -8.50
CA LEU A 77 -18.84 -2.28 -8.62
C LEU A 77 -19.02 -3.03 -7.30
N TRP A 78 -18.42 -2.55 -6.21
CA TRP A 78 -18.19 -3.36 -5.01
C TRP A 78 -18.85 -2.79 -3.74
N PHE A 79 -18.80 -1.47 -3.54
CA PHE A 79 -19.13 -0.85 -2.25
C PHE A 79 -20.50 -0.17 -2.21
N HIS A 80 -20.94 0.38 -3.35
CA HIS A 80 -22.21 1.08 -3.52
C HIS A 80 -22.44 2.23 -2.52
N THR A 81 -21.35 2.89 -2.09
CA THR A 81 -21.40 4.03 -1.16
C THR A 81 -21.92 5.29 -1.86
N PRO A 82 -22.67 6.18 -1.18
CA PRO A 82 -23.08 7.46 -1.77
C PRO A 82 -21.89 8.24 -2.34
N LEU A 83 -22.07 8.84 -3.52
CA LEU A 83 -20.98 9.52 -4.23
C LEU A 83 -20.23 10.56 -3.38
N PRO A 84 -20.89 11.44 -2.59
CA PRO A 84 -20.17 12.39 -1.74
C PRO A 84 -19.24 11.73 -0.73
N ALA A 85 -19.67 10.61 -0.14
CA ALA A 85 -18.85 9.84 0.79
C ALA A 85 -17.69 9.15 0.07
N ALA A 86 -17.93 8.55 -1.10
CA ALA A 86 -16.88 7.94 -1.91
C ALA A 86 -15.79 8.95 -2.31
N PHE A 87 -16.16 10.17 -2.69
CA PHE A 87 -15.20 11.24 -2.97
C PHE A 87 -14.40 11.66 -1.74
N LEU A 88 -15.04 11.76 -0.58
CA LEU A 88 -14.37 12.12 0.67
C LEU A 88 -13.37 11.05 1.10
N ILE A 89 -13.76 9.77 1.01
CA ILE A 89 -12.89 8.61 1.26
C ILE A 89 -11.69 8.65 0.30
N PHE A 90 -11.93 8.83 -1.00
CA PHE A 90 -10.85 8.98 -1.97
C PHE A 90 -9.91 10.14 -1.62
N ALA A 91 -10.44 11.29 -1.18
CA ALA A 91 -9.61 12.42 -0.79
C ALA A 91 -8.68 12.07 0.37
N GLY A 92 -9.15 11.28 1.34
CA GLY A 92 -8.34 10.69 2.41
C GLY A 92 -7.24 9.78 1.88
N ASN A 93 -7.59 8.81 1.04
CA ASN A 93 -6.66 7.84 0.44
C ASN A 93 -5.60 8.54 -0.43
N ALA A 94 -6.00 9.58 -1.18
CA ALA A 94 -5.10 10.40 -1.98
C ALA A 94 -4.15 11.22 -1.10
N LEU A 95 -4.64 11.78 0.01
CA LEU A 95 -3.82 12.52 0.96
C LEU A 95 -2.78 11.62 1.62
N GLU A 96 -3.18 10.42 2.06
CA GLU A 96 -2.26 9.38 2.54
C GLU A 96 -1.20 9.08 1.49
N ALA A 97 -1.60 8.75 0.26
CA ALA A 97 -0.66 8.31 -0.77
C ALA A 97 0.35 9.39 -1.12
N VAL A 98 -0.12 10.64 -1.27
CA VAL A 98 0.71 11.81 -1.56
C VAL A 98 1.64 12.13 -0.39
N ALA A 99 1.13 12.14 0.85
CA ALA A 99 1.92 12.43 2.04
C ALA A 99 2.98 11.35 2.29
N GLY A 100 2.59 10.08 2.26
CA GLY A 100 3.49 8.93 2.45
C GLY A 100 4.59 8.91 1.39
N ALA A 101 4.23 9.07 0.12
CA ALA A 101 5.21 9.14 -0.96
C ALA A 101 6.11 10.37 -0.84
N TRP A 102 5.58 11.52 -0.41
CA TRP A 102 6.37 12.73 -0.23
C TRP A 102 7.39 12.56 0.90
N LEU A 103 6.95 12.10 2.08
CA LEU A 103 7.80 11.86 3.24
C LEU A 103 8.92 10.86 2.92
N VAL A 104 8.57 9.70 2.35
CA VAL A 104 9.56 8.68 1.96
C VAL A 104 10.57 9.23 0.96
N ASN A 105 10.11 9.98 -0.04
CA ASN A 105 11.00 10.55 -1.06
C ASN A 105 11.91 11.67 -0.54
N GLN A 106 11.58 12.30 0.58
CA GLN A 106 12.43 13.30 1.23
C GLN A 106 13.46 12.65 2.15
N THR A 107 13.12 11.52 2.79
CA THR A 107 13.99 10.84 3.76
C THR A 107 14.92 9.81 3.11
N CYS A 108 14.43 9.05 2.12
CA CYS A 108 15.19 8.01 1.44
C CYS A 108 15.90 8.55 0.18
N LYS A 109 17.07 8.01 -0.14
CA LYS A 109 17.75 8.33 -1.41
C LYS A 109 16.92 7.77 -2.58
N ARG A 110 16.73 8.58 -3.62
CA ARG A 110 16.06 8.16 -4.86
C ARG A 110 17.06 7.47 -5.81
N PRO A 111 16.68 6.36 -6.49
CA PRO A 111 15.41 5.65 -6.37
C PRO A 111 15.30 4.88 -5.04
N VAL A 112 14.10 4.83 -4.45
CA VAL A 112 13.86 4.12 -3.18
C VAL A 112 13.93 2.61 -3.44
N ARG A 113 14.97 1.96 -2.92
CA ARG A 113 15.22 0.51 -3.13
C ARG A 113 15.02 -0.36 -1.89
N LEU A 114 14.81 0.27 -0.72
CA LEU A 114 14.67 -0.44 0.56
C LEU A 114 15.86 -1.40 0.82
N GLU A 115 17.07 -0.98 0.45
CA GLU A 115 18.31 -1.77 0.52
C GLU A 115 19.07 -1.58 1.84
N THR A 116 18.67 -0.61 2.67
CA THR A 116 19.25 -0.33 3.99
C THR A 116 18.19 -0.41 5.08
N LEU A 117 18.60 -0.78 6.30
CA LEU A 117 17.70 -0.83 7.45
C LEU A 117 17.04 0.53 7.70
N ARG A 118 17.80 1.61 7.50
CA ARG A 118 17.30 2.98 7.60
C ARG A 118 16.18 3.26 6.59
N ASP A 119 16.31 2.82 5.34
CA ASP A 119 15.28 3.02 4.33
C ASP A 119 14.01 2.20 4.65
N VAL A 120 14.17 0.97 5.16
CA VAL A 120 13.04 0.16 5.59
C VAL A 120 12.34 0.77 6.79
N LEU A 121 13.07 1.18 7.83
CA LEU A 121 12.49 1.83 9.01
C LEU A 121 11.80 3.16 8.66
N ALA A 122 12.43 3.98 7.81
CA ALA A 122 11.82 5.20 7.32
C ALA A 122 10.52 4.91 6.54
N PHE A 123 10.51 3.90 5.69
CA PHE A 123 9.31 3.49 4.95
C PHE A 123 8.20 3.01 5.88
N VAL A 124 8.51 2.12 6.84
CA VAL A 124 7.55 1.60 7.81
C VAL A 124 6.93 2.74 8.63
N VAL A 125 7.74 3.63 9.18
CA VAL A 125 7.24 4.71 10.04
C VAL A 125 6.46 5.75 9.22
N LEU A 126 7.01 6.21 8.10
CA LEU A 126 6.44 7.35 7.35
C LEU A 126 5.27 6.93 6.47
N ALA A 127 5.41 5.84 5.70
CA ALA A 127 4.39 5.41 4.75
C ALA A 127 3.34 4.47 5.35
N ALA A 128 3.72 3.55 6.26
CA ALA A 128 2.75 2.62 6.87
C ALA A 128 2.27 3.07 8.25
N GLY A 129 3.01 3.91 8.97
CA GLY A 129 2.61 4.40 10.28
C GLY A 129 1.87 5.72 10.22
N ILE A 130 2.54 6.75 9.70
CA ILE A 130 2.08 8.15 9.77
C ILE A 130 1.10 8.48 8.65
N ALA A 131 1.39 8.14 7.40
CA ALA A 131 0.53 8.51 6.27
C ALA A 131 -0.92 7.98 6.38
N PRO A 132 -1.16 6.72 6.81
CA PRO A 132 -2.52 6.16 6.90
C PRO A 132 -3.41 6.87 7.92
N VAL A 133 -2.85 7.65 8.87
CA VAL A 133 -3.63 8.46 9.80
C VAL A 133 -4.55 9.43 9.07
N ALA A 134 -4.09 9.99 7.94
CA ALA A 134 -4.88 10.90 7.12
C ALA A 134 -6.10 10.19 6.50
N SER A 135 -5.87 9.04 5.85
CA SER A 135 -6.92 8.21 5.27
C SER A 135 -7.89 7.72 6.33
N ALA A 136 -7.40 7.08 7.40
CA ALA A 136 -8.23 6.54 8.46
C ALA A 136 -9.12 7.60 9.12
N THR A 137 -8.60 8.82 9.32
CA THR A 137 -9.38 9.93 9.90
C THR A 137 -10.48 10.38 8.95
N VAL A 138 -10.16 10.64 7.68
CA VAL A 138 -11.14 11.12 6.70
C VAL A 138 -12.17 10.04 6.36
N GLY A 139 -11.72 8.81 6.13
CA GLY A 139 -12.57 7.66 5.80
C GLY A 139 -13.52 7.30 6.94
N SER A 140 -13.03 7.23 8.18
CA SER A 140 -13.89 6.92 9.33
C SER A 140 -14.87 8.05 9.65
N ALA A 141 -14.45 9.31 9.46
CA ALA A 141 -15.36 10.45 9.58
C ALA A 141 -16.45 10.41 8.50
N ALA A 142 -16.10 10.04 7.26
CA ALA A 142 -17.06 9.86 6.18
C ALA A 142 -18.07 8.74 6.49
N LEU A 143 -17.60 7.58 6.95
CA LEU A 143 -18.50 6.49 7.34
C LEU A 143 -19.50 6.92 8.42
N ALA A 144 -19.00 7.57 9.48
CA ALA A 144 -19.84 8.01 10.59
C ALA A 144 -20.82 9.11 10.17
N TRP A 145 -20.37 10.09 9.40
CA TRP A 145 -21.20 11.21 8.95
C TRP A 145 -22.34 10.79 8.02
N PHE A 146 -22.06 9.86 7.11
CA PHE A 146 -23.04 9.35 6.15
C PHE A 146 -23.81 8.12 6.66
N GLY A 147 -23.58 7.67 7.90
CA GLY A 147 -24.28 6.53 8.50
C GLY A 147 -24.03 5.19 7.82
N ILE A 148 -22.87 5.03 7.16
CA ILE A 148 -22.56 3.85 6.35
C ILE A 148 -22.27 2.66 7.27
N GLN A 149 -22.99 1.56 7.06
CA GLN A 149 -22.88 0.31 7.84
C GLN A 149 -23.04 0.49 9.37
N SER A 150 -23.70 1.57 9.80
CA SER A 150 -23.85 1.92 11.23
C SER A 150 -22.54 1.99 12.01
N GLN A 151 -21.41 2.22 11.32
CA GLN A 151 -20.10 2.31 11.93
C GLN A 151 -19.93 3.66 12.64
N THR A 152 -19.26 3.63 13.79
CA THR A 152 -18.85 4.85 14.48
C THR A 152 -17.41 5.19 14.12
N PHE A 153 -17.03 6.47 14.26
CA PHE A 153 -15.64 6.87 14.05
C PHE A 153 -14.66 6.03 14.89
N ALA A 154 -14.98 5.82 16.17
CA ALA A 154 -14.11 5.11 17.11
C ALA A 154 -13.94 3.61 16.78
N THR A 155 -14.93 2.99 16.12
CA THR A 155 -14.87 1.58 15.73
C THR A 155 -14.21 1.40 14.36
N ALA A 156 -14.48 2.30 13.41
CA ALA A 156 -13.91 2.25 12.07
C ALA A 156 -12.42 2.65 12.03
N TRP A 157 -12.02 3.68 12.79
CA TRP A 157 -10.68 4.28 12.70
C TRP A 157 -9.52 3.30 12.90
N PRO A 158 -9.46 2.48 13.98
CA PRO A 158 -8.34 1.57 14.17
C PRO A 158 -8.29 0.49 13.10
N LEU A 159 -9.44 0.00 12.64
CA LEU A 159 -9.51 -1.02 11.59
C LEU A 159 -9.06 -0.47 10.24
N TRP A 160 -9.46 0.77 9.93
CA TRP A 160 -9.06 1.47 8.71
C TRP A 160 -7.55 1.70 8.69
N TRP A 161 -6.98 2.22 9.79
CA TRP A 161 -5.55 2.47 9.90
C TRP A 161 -4.73 1.17 9.76
N ILE A 162 -5.15 0.08 10.41
CA ILE A 162 -4.49 -1.23 10.28
C ILE A 162 -4.59 -1.75 8.84
N GLY A 163 -5.75 -1.61 8.20
CA GLY A 163 -5.96 -2.06 6.82
C GLY A 163 -5.06 -1.36 5.82
N ASP A 164 -4.95 -0.04 5.92
CA ASP A 164 -4.06 0.76 5.10
C ASP A 164 -2.58 0.45 5.41
N ALA A 165 -2.18 0.44 6.69
CA ALA A 165 -0.82 0.15 7.10
C ALA A 165 -0.34 -1.22 6.59
N THR A 166 -1.17 -2.26 6.75
CA THR A 166 -0.85 -3.61 6.25
C THR A 166 -0.83 -3.66 4.73
N GLY A 167 -1.76 -2.98 4.05
CA GLY A 167 -1.74 -2.80 2.60
C GLY A 167 -0.42 -2.19 2.11
N VAL A 168 0.07 -1.14 2.78
CA VAL A 168 1.35 -0.51 2.49
C VAL A 168 2.52 -1.44 2.73
N LEU A 169 2.58 -2.12 3.88
CA LEU A 169 3.71 -3.00 4.22
C LEU A 169 3.82 -4.22 3.31
N ILE A 170 2.71 -4.72 2.78
CA ILE A 170 2.67 -5.91 1.92
C ILE A 170 2.84 -5.52 0.46
N VAL A 171 1.99 -4.63 -0.04
CA VAL A 171 1.84 -4.39 -1.48
C VAL A 171 2.89 -3.42 -1.98
N ALA A 172 3.26 -2.41 -1.19
CA ALA A 172 4.17 -1.38 -1.69
C ALA A 172 5.58 -1.92 -1.99
N PRO A 173 6.22 -2.75 -1.14
CA PRO A 173 7.53 -3.33 -1.46
C PRO A 173 7.48 -4.23 -2.70
N LEU A 174 6.42 -5.04 -2.84
CA LEU A 174 6.22 -5.91 -4.01
C LEU A 174 6.08 -5.08 -5.29
N ALA A 175 5.25 -4.05 -5.27
CA ALA A 175 5.06 -3.13 -6.38
C ALA A 175 6.36 -2.40 -6.74
N LEU A 176 7.13 -1.92 -5.75
CA LEU A 176 8.43 -1.27 -5.97
C LEU A 176 9.43 -2.21 -6.64
N VAL A 177 9.48 -3.49 -6.27
CA VAL A 177 10.34 -4.49 -6.93
C VAL A 177 9.92 -4.67 -8.39
N VAL A 178 8.63 -4.83 -8.67
CA VAL A 178 8.10 -4.98 -10.03
C VAL A 178 8.41 -3.74 -10.89
N PHE A 179 8.19 -2.53 -10.36
CA PHE A 179 8.43 -1.29 -11.10
C PHE A 179 9.91 -1.07 -11.42
N GLN A 180 10.80 -1.33 -10.45
CA GLN A 180 12.24 -1.25 -10.66
C GLN A 180 12.71 -2.24 -11.72
N ASN A 181 12.14 -3.45 -11.72
CA ASN A 181 12.47 -4.48 -12.68
C ASN A 181 11.93 -4.20 -14.10
N TRP A 182 10.81 -3.49 -14.21
CA TRP A 182 10.28 -3.09 -15.52
C TRP A 182 11.15 -2.00 -16.17
N ARG A 183 11.66 -1.04 -15.39
CA ARG A 183 12.50 0.05 -15.94
C ARG A 183 13.95 -0.33 -16.21
N GLY A 184 14.52 -1.27 -15.46
CA GLY A 184 15.85 -1.81 -15.75
C GLY A 184 15.74 -3.00 -16.70
N LYS A 185 16.67 -3.17 -17.65
CA LYS A 185 16.87 -4.47 -18.33
C LYS A 185 17.40 -5.56 -17.36
N ALA A 186 17.00 -5.50 -16.08
CA ALA A 186 17.41 -6.46 -15.08
C ALA A 186 16.57 -7.71 -15.27
N GLN A 187 17.21 -8.79 -15.71
CA GLN A 187 16.65 -10.12 -15.50
C GLN A 187 16.79 -10.40 -14.02
N LEU A 188 15.72 -10.19 -13.23
CA LEU A 188 15.63 -10.87 -11.94
C LEU A 188 15.83 -12.35 -12.23
N SER A 189 16.85 -12.96 -11.62
CA SER A 189 17.00 -14.42 -11.70
C SER A 189 15.71 -15.04 -11.19
N ALA A 190 15.31 -16.18 -11.75
CA ALA A 190 14.11 -16.91 -11.32
C ALA A 190 14.08 -17.13 -9.79
N ALA A 191 15.25 -17.19 -9.15
CA ALA A 191 15.42 -17.24 -7.71
C ALA A 191 14.85 -16.03 -6.95
N ARG A 192 15.01 -14.80 -7.43
CA ARG A 192 14.45 -13.60 -6.76
C ARG A 192 12.94 -13.46 -6.97
N TRP A 193 12.44 -13.91 -8.12
CA TRP A 193 10.99 -14.03 -8.34
C TRP A 193 10.38 -15.10 -7.44
N MET A 194 11.05 -16.25 -7.30
CA MET A 194 10.65 -17.26 -6.33
C MET A 194 10.72 -16.72 -4.89
N GLU A 195 11.77 -15.98 -4.50
CA GLU A 195 11.81 -15.36 -3.17
C GLU A 195 10.63 -14.41 -2.94
N ALA A 196 10.32 -13.53 -3.89
CA ALA A 196 9.19 -12.61 -3.76
C ALA A 196 7.85 -13.36 -3.69
N CYS A 197 7.66 -14.41 -4.51
CA CYS A 197 6.47 -15.25 -4.47
C CYS A 197 6.37 -16.06 -3.17
N VAL A 198 7.47 -16.62 -2.68
CA VAL A 198 7.55 -17.36 -1.41
C VAL A 198 7.26 -16.44 -0.24
N LEU A 199 7.82 -15.23 -0.23
CA LEU A 199 7.52 -14.24 0.81
C LEU A 199 6.07 -13.77 0.75
N GLY A 200 5.54 -13.52 -0.45
CA GLY A 200 4.13 -13.21 -0.64
C GLY A 200 3.21 -14.33 -0.16
N LEU A 201 3.54 -15.59 -0.44
CA LEU A 201 2.80 -16.78 0.01
C LEU A 201 2.91 -16.99 1.51
N ILE A 202 4.08 -16.81 2.10
CA ILE A 202 4.29 -16.85 3.56
C ILE A 202 3.45 -15.75 4.23
N PHE A 203 3.44 -14.55 3.66
CA PHE A 203 2.65 -13.44 4.19
C PHE A 203 1.15 -13.69 4.08
N LEU A 204 0.69 -14.19 2.93
CA LEU A 204 -0.71 -14.61 2.70
C LEU A 204 -1.10 -15.76 3.64
N GLY A 205 -0.20 -16.71 3.89
CA GLY A 205 -0.42 -17.81 4.84
C GLY A 205 -0.51 -17.32 6.28
N ILE A 206 0.36 -16.40 6.70
CA ILE A 206 0.32 -15.79 8.03
C ILE A 206 -0.93 -14.94 8.20
N ALA A 207 -1.33 -14.19 7.18
CA ALA A 207 -2.58 -13.45 7.16
C ALA A 207 -3.79 -14.40 7.28
N ALA A 208 -3.84 -15.47 6.50
CA ALA A 208 -4.91 -16.48 6.56
C ALA A 208 -5.00 -17.17 7.93
N LEU A 209 -3.85 -17.52 8.53
CA LEU A 209 -3.77 -18.15 9.85
C LEU A 209 -4.18 -17.18 10.98
N SER A 210 -3.82 -15.89 10.87
CA SER A 210 -4.29 -14.87 11.80
C SER A 210 -5.79 -14.62 11.67
N LEU A 211 -6.33 -14.60 10.45
CA LEU A 211 -7.76 -14.47 10.16
C LEU A 211 -8.58 -15.67 10.64
N SER A 212 -7.97 -16.85 10.80
CA SER A 212 -8.62 -18.03 11.38
C SER A 212 -8.73 -18.02 12.91
N GLY A 213 -8.24 -16.96 13.58
CA GLY A 213 -8.31 -16.80 15.04
C GLY A 213 -7.24 -17.55 15.82
N TYR A 214 -6.31 -18.24 15.14
CA TYR A 214 -5.27 -19.06 15.78
C TYR A 214 -4.05 -18.26 16.27
N LEU A 215 -3.86 -17.01 15.81
CA LEU A 215 -2.71 -16.18 16.18
C LEU A 215 -3.16 -14.83 16.76
N PRO A 216 -2.90 -14.53 18.04
CA PRO A 216 -3.12 -13.21 18.61
C PRO A 216 -2.18 -12.18 17.97
N PHE A 217 -2.75 -11.05 17.55
CA PHE A 217 -2.20 -9.98 16.70
C PHE A 217 -0.79 -9.44 17.03
N ALA A 218 -0.22 -9.74 18.19
CA ALA A 218 1.09 -9.26 18.60
C ALA A 218 2.27 -9.84 17.78
N TYR A 219 2.09 -10.98 17.11
CA TYR A 219 3.16 -11.67 16.38
C TYR A 219 3.27 -11.33 14.89
N ILE A 220 2.32 -10.60 14.29
CA ILE A 220 2.37 -10.21 12.86
C ILE A 220 3.47 -9.17 12.55
N ILE A 221 3.92 -8.44 13.56
CA ILE A 221 5.05 -7.51 13.47
C ILE A 221 6.41 -8.25 13.40
N MET A 222 6.47 -9.51 13.86
CA MET A 222 7.72 -10.28 13.90
C MET A 222 8.26 -10.70 12.52
N PRO A 223 7.49 -11.18 11.54
CA PRO A 223 8.03 -11.57 10.24
C PRO A 223 8.70 -10.44 9.44
N PRO A 224 8.15 -9.21 9.35
CA PRO A 224 8.87 -8.07 8.76
C PRO A 224 10.15 -7.70 9.54
N LEU A 225 10.13 -7.80 10.87
CA LEU A 225 11.28 -7.53 11.74
C LEU A 225 12.38 -8.60 11.61
N LEU A 226 12.01 -9.87 11.57
CA LEU A 226 12.92 -11.01 11.36
C LEU A 226 13.47 -11.00 9.93
N TRP A 227 12.64 -10.66 8.95
CA TRP A 227 13.08 -10.48 7.58
C TRP A 227 14.05 -9.30 7.43
N ALA A 228 13.78 -8.18 8.10
CA ALA A 228 14.71 -7.06 8.19
C ALA A 228 16.02 -7.46 8.90
N ALA A 229 15.94 -8.13 10.04
CA ALA A 229 17.11 -8.62 10.79
C ALA A 229 17.98 -9.55 9.92
N VAL A 230 17.38 -10.58 9.31
CA VAL A 230 18.09 -11.54 8.46
C VAL A 230 18.68 -10.88 7.22
N ARG A 231 17.94 -9.97 6.55
CA ARG A 231 18.41 -9.35 5.30
C ARG A 231 19.49 -8.27 5.52
N PHE A 232 19.45 -7.57 6.65
CA PHE A 232 20.41 -6.52 6.98
C PHE A 232 21.65 -7.05 7.73
N GLU A 233 21.51 -8.08 8.57
CA GLU A 233 22.66 -8.70 9.23
C GLU A 233 23.52 -9.54 8.27
N PHE A 234 22.94 -10.22 7.26
CA PHE A 234 23.75 -11.00 6.30
C PHE A 234 24.66 -10.11 5.43
N ARG A 235 24.21 -8.90 5.09
CA ARG A 235 25.03 -7.94 4.32
C ARG A 235 26.03 -7.19 5.20
N GLY A 236 25.70 -6.96 6.48
CA GLY A 236 26.61 -6.35 7.45
C GLY A 236 27.73 -7.29 7.89
N ALA A 237 27.42 -8.56 8.16
CA ALA A 237 28.39 -9.58 8.56
C ALA A 237 29.36 -9.93 7.41
N ALA A 238 28.90 -9.98 6.16
CA ALA A 238 29.74 -10.25 5.01
C ALA A 238 30.78 -9.14 4.74
N VAL A 239 30.46 -7.88 5.04
CA VAL A 239 31.39 -6.74 4.89
C VAL A 239 32.35 -6.63 6.08
N ALA A 240 31.98 -7.12 7.26
CA ALA A 240 32.88 -7.20 8.41
C ALA A 240 33.91 -8.35 8.30
N LEU A 241 33.69 -9.30 7.36
CA LEU A 241 34.51 -10.49 7.15
C LEU A 241 35.39 -10.43 5.88
N THR A 242 35.46 -9.27 5.20
CA THR A 242 36.36 -8.98 4.08
C THR A 242 37.15 -7.71 4.34
#